data_AF-A0A365MTN9-F1
#
_entry.id   AF-A0A365MTN9-F1
#
_cell.length_a   1.000
_cell.length_b   1.000
_cell.length_c   1.000
_cell.angle_alpha   90.00
_cell.angle_beta   90.00
_cell.angle_gamma   90.00
#
_symmetry.space_group_name_H-M   'P 1'
#
loop_
_entity.id
_entity.type
_entity.pdbx_description
1 polymer ?
#
loop_
_entity_poly.entity_id
_entity_poly.type
_entity_poly.pdbx_seq_one_letter_code
_entity_poly.pdbx_strand_id
1 'polypeptide(L)'
;MALDRVVSLILRAAELVFAAIVAGVNGEYLHNARGASSWQLGRFIYTEVVAALGILFSLLLLIPFSSTFVHWPLDIFMSINWWIVFGLLVDLIGNSCGRVFDWDNVHPVHGDQCGKTKAVIAFSFLSALLWLVSALVGFFWVRRRERTVARAEAAHHNRRRGPWFRSRV
;
A
#
# COMPACT_ATOMS: atom_id res chain seq x y z
N MET A 1 21.78 0.00 5.04
CA MET A 1 21.92 0.95 3.91
C MET A 1 21.89 0.26 2.55
N ALA A 2 21.42 -0.98 2.43
CA ALA A 2 21.24 -1.67 1.14
C ALA A 2 20.04 -2.63 1.24
N LEU A 3 19.99 -3.41 2.32
CA LEU A 3 18.84 -4.26 2.65
C LEU A 3 17.53 -3.48 2.73
N ASP A 4 17.54 -2.28 3.32
CA ASP A 4 16.40 -1.35 3.36
C ASP A 4 15.87 -1.00 1.98
N ARG A 5 16.78 -0.65 1.07
CA ARG A 5 16.43 -0.27 -0.29
C ARG A 5 15.88 -1.45 -1.07
N VAL A 6 16.46 -2.64 -0.89
CA VAL A 6 15.99 -3.87 -1.55
C VAL A 6 14.62 -4.30 -1.02
N VAL A 7 14.40 -4.29 0.30
CA VAL A 7 13.10 -4.62 0.89
C VAL A 7 12.04 -3.63 0.46
N SER A 8 12.34 -2.33 0.50
CA SER A 8 11.44 -1.29 -0.01
C SER A 8 11.12 -1.50 -1.50
N LEU A 9 12.12 -1.81 -2.32
CA LEU A 9 11.93 -2.03 -3.76
C LEU A 9 11.01 -3.22 -4.03
N ILE A 10 11.22 -4.34 -3.33
CA ILE A 10 10.38 -5.54 -3.48
C ILE A 10 8.94 -5.26 -3.04
N LEU A 11 8.75 -4.56 -1.92
CA LEU A 11 7.40 -4.18 -1.46
C LEU A 11 6.68 -3.29 -2.49
N ARG A 12 7.37 -2.27 -3.05
CA ARG A 12 6.79 -1.42 -4.11
C ARG A 12 6.46 -2.19 -5.37
N ALA A 13 7.34 -3.10 -5.79
CA ALA A 13 7.09 -3.93 -6.96
C ALA A 13 5.87 -4.84 -6.75
N ALA A 14 5.72 -5.41 -5.56
CA ALA A 14 4.55 -6.23 -5.22
C ALA A 14 3.24 -5.41 -5.17
N GLU A 15 3.28 -4.21 -4.59
CA GLU A 15 2.16 -3.25 -4.60
C GLU A 15 1.74 -2.88 -6.03
N LEU A 16 2.71 -2.60 -6.90
CA LEU A 16 2.48 -2.29 -8.32
C LEU A 16 1.83 -3.46 -9.05
N VAL A 17 2.35 -4.67 -8.89
CA VAL A 17 1.82 -5.87 -9.56
C VAL A 17 0.37 -6.14 -9.14
N PHE A 18 0.06 -6.08 -7.85
CA PHE A 18 -1.30 -6.31 -7.38
C PHE A 18 -2.27 -5.20 -7.80
N ALA A 19 -1.85 -3.94 -7.76
CA ALA A 19 -2.66 -2.83 -8.25
C ALA A 19 -2.94 -2.95 -9.76
N ALA A 20 -1.95 -3.36 -10.56
CA ALA A 20 -2.10 -3.59 -11.99
C ALA A 20 -3.04 -4.75 -12.31
N ILE A 21 -2.97 -5.86 -11.56
CA ILE A 21 -3.90 -6.98 -11.71
C ILE A 21 -5.34 -6.52 -11.43
N VAL A 22 -5.56 -5.77 -10.35
CA VAL A 22 -6.90 -5.26 -10.00
C VAL A 22 -7.43 -4.30 -11.07
N ALA A 23 -6.61 -3.36 -11.55
CA ALA A 23 -7.00 -2.44 -12.63
C ALA A 23 -7.32 -3.18 -13.94
N GLY A 24 -6.48 -4.15 -14.33
CA GLY A 24 -6.69 -4.90 -15.56
C GLY A 24 -8.00 -5.69 -15.56
N VAL A 25 -8.30 -6.38 -14.45
CA VAL A 25 -9.54 -7.14 -14.33
C VAL A 25 -10.75 -6.21 -14.25
N ASN A 26 -10.71 -5.16 -13.43
CA ASN A 26 -11.83 -4.21 -13.33
C ASN A 26 -12.09 -3.42 -14.63
N GLY A 27 -11.05 -3.07 -15.37
CA GLY A 27 -11.15 -2.40 -16.67
C GLY A 27 -11.91 -3.23 -17.71
N GLU A 28 -11.66 -4.55 -17.74
CA GLU A 28 -12.41 -5.48 -18.61
C GLU A 28 -13.90 -5.52 -18.23
N TYR A 29 -14.21 -5.54 -16.93
CA TYR A 29 -15.60 -5.48 -16.46
C TYR A 29 -16.29 -4.19 -16.87
N LEU A 30 -15.62 -3.05 -16.69
CA LEU A 30 -16.20 -1.75 -16.99
C LEU A 30 -16.47 -1.58 -18.49
N HIS A 31 -15.63 -2.16 -19.34
CA HIS A 31 -15.83 -2.16 -20.79
C HIS A 31 -17.09 -2.95 -21.19
N ASN A 32 -17.33 -4.08 -20.54
CA ASN A 32 -18.45 -4.97 -20.82
C ASN A 32 -19.76 -4.53 -20.13
N ALA A 33 -19.70 -3.74 -19.06
CA ALA A 33 -20.84 -3.33 -18.23
C ALA A 33 -21.64 -2.12 -18.77
N ARG A 34 -21.73 -1.94 -20.10
CA ARG A 34 -22.54 -0.89 -20.74
C ARG A 34 -24.05 -1.15 -20.55
N GLY A 35 -24.57 -0.83 -19.37
CA GLY A 35 -25.98 -1.02 -18.99
C GLY A 35 -26.22 -1.46 -17.55
N ALA A 36 -25.18 -1.60 -16.72
CA ALA A 36 -25.33 -1.97 -15.31
C ALA A 36 -25.96 -0.84 -14.47
N SER A 37 -26.54 -1.21 -13.32
CA SER A 37 -27.14 -0.25 -12.39
C SER A 37 -26.12 0.79 -11.89
N SER A 38 -26.56 2.04 -11.73
CA SER A 38 -25.69 3.18 -11.39
C SER A 38 -24.88 2.96 -10.11
N TRP A 39 -25.45 2.26 -9.13
CA TRP A 39 -24.82 1.98 -7.84
C TRP A 39 -23.70 0.94 -7.93
N GLN A 40 -23.90 -0.14 -8.68
CA GLN A 40 -22.87 -1.16 -8.90
C GLN A 40 -21.70 -0.58 -9.70
N LEU A 41 -22.01 0.21 -10.72
CA LEU A 41 -21.01 0.89 -11.55
C LEU A 41 -20.13 1.84 -10.73
N GLY A 42 -20.72 2.58 -9.78
CA GLY A 42 -19.98 3.51 -8.91
C GLY A 42 -18.90 2.83 -8.05
N ARG A 43 -19.17 1.61 -7.57
CA ARG A 43 -18.19 0.83 -6.79
C ARG A 43 -16.99 0.43 -7.65
N PHE A 44 -17.24 -0.07 -8.87
CA PHE A 44 -16.15 -0.45 -9.79
C PHE A 44 -15.31 0.75 -10.23
N ILE A 45 -15.93 1.91 -10.48
CA ILE A 45 -15.20 3.14 -10.79
C ILE A 45 -14.30 3.55 -9.62
N TYR A 46 -14.80 3.50 -8.39
CA TYR A 46 -13.98 3.78 -7.21
C TYR A 46 -12.79 2.81 -7.10
N THR A 47 -13.01 1.51 -7.31
CA THR A 47 -11.92 0.53 -7.29
C THR A 47 -10.88 0.77 -8.38
N GLU A 48 -11.30 1.20 -9.56
CA GLU A 48 -10.39 1.52 -10.67
C GLU A 48 -9.53 2.76 -10.35
N VAL A 49 -10.14 3.80 -9.78
CA VAL A 49 -9.42 5.02 -9.37
C VAL A 49 -8.38 4.71 -8.30
N VAL A 50 -8.74 3.91 -7.28
CA VAL A 50 -7.78 3.49 -6.24
C VAL A 50 -6.66 2.64 -6.82
N ALA A 51 -6.96 1.75 -7.78
CA ALA A 51 -5.95 0.95 -8.46
C ALA A 51 -5.00 1.82 -9.29
N ALA A 52 -5.51 2.77 -10.06
CA ALA A 52 -4.72 3.72 -10.84
C ALA A 52 -3.82 4.60 -9.94
N LEU A 53 -4.34 5.10 -8.82
CA LEU A 53 -3.54 5.82 -7.82
C LEU A 53 -2.47 4.91 -7.22
N GLY A 54 -2.79 3.65 -6.92
CA GLY A 54 -1.82 2.66 -6.44
C GLY A 54 -0.67 2.42 -7.43
N ILE A 55 -0.97 2.29 -8.71
CA ILE A 55 0.03 2.16 -9.78
C ILE A 55 0.88 3.43 -9.87
N LEU A 56 0.25 4.60 -9.88
CA LEU A 56 0.95 5.89 -9.95
C LEU A 56 1.90 6.08 -8.77
N PHE A 57 1.41 5.90 -7.54
CA PHE A 57 2.22 6.09 -6.34
C PHE A 57 3.31 5.03 -6.23
N SER A 58 3.03 3.76 -6.52
CA SER A 58 4.08 2.72 -6.51
C SER A 58 5.18 3.02 -7.54
N LEU A 59 4.85 3.49 -8.74
CA LEU A 59 5.84 3.93 -9.74
C LEU A 59 6.62 5.16 -9.29
N LEU A 60 5.94 6.19 -8.78
CA LEU A 60 6.57 7.41 -8.28
C LEU A 60 7.53 7.13 -7.11
N LEU A 61 7.18 6.18 -6.24
CA LEU A 61 7.98 5.75 -5.09
C LEU A 61 9.07 4.74 -5.45
N LEU A 62 9.00 4.10 -6.64
CA LEU A 62 10.04 3.20 -7.16
C LEU A 62 11.25 3.98 -7.65
N ILE A 63 11.03 5.18 -8.20
CA ILE A 63 12.12 6.10 -8.50
C ILE A 63 12.62 6.67 -7.16
N PRO A 64 13.91 6.58 -6.83
CA PRO A 64 14.45 7.10 -5.58
C PRO A 64 14.54 8.64 -5.61
N PHE A 65 13.43 9.31 -5.92
CA PHE A 65 13.32 10.76 -5.89
C PHE A 65 13.16 11.22 -4.43
N SER A 66 14.30 11.60 -3.86
CA SER A 66 14.46 12.34 -2.62
C SER A 66 14.19 11.55 -1.32
N SER A 67 15.30 11.31 -0.61
CA SER A 67 15.41 10.84 0.78
C SER A 67 14.73 11.75 1.83
N THR A 68 13.82 12.66 1.46
CA THR A 68 13.42 13.76 2.35
C THR A 68 11.94 13.77 2.74
N PHE A 69 11.05 13.08 2.01
CA PHE A 69 9.62 13.12 2.33
C PHE A 69 9.05 11.74 2.66
N VAL A 70 9.08 11.40 3.96
CA VAL A 70 7.92 10.88 4.71
C VAL A 70 6.94 10.03 3.86
N HIS A 71 7.36 8.87 3.34
CA HIS A 71 6.51 7.99 2.51
C HIS A 71 5.43 7.25 3.32
N TRP A 72 5.63 7.12 4.63
CA TRP A 72 4.75 6.32 5.50
C TRP A 72 3.28 6.81 5.61
N PRO A 73 2.93 8.12 5.60
CA PRO A 73 1.54 8.57 5.66
C PRO A 73 0.79 8.31 4.36
N LEU A 74 1.48 8.45 3.22
CA LEU A 74 0.93 8.10 1.92
C LEU A 74 0.59 6.61 1.88
N ASP A 75 1.48 5.78 2.40
CA ASP A 75 1.26 4.33 2.46
C ASP A 75 0.05 3.96 3.34
N ILE A 76 -0.12 4.65 4.48
CA ILE A 76 -1.32 4.48 5.33
C ILE A 76 -2.58 4.91 4.58
N PHE A 77 -2.54 6.07 3.93
CA PHE A 77 -3.69 6.58 3.17
C PHE A 77 -4.10 5.60 2.07
N MET A 78 -3.12 5.06 1.33
CA MET A 78 -3.39 4.04 0.31
C MET A 78 -3.92 2.75 0.92
N SER A 79 -3.36 2.28 2.04
CA SER A 79 -3.89 1.09 2.74
C SER A 79 -5.36 1.26 3.11
N ILE A 80 -5.75 2.42 3.66
CA ILE A 80 -7.15 2.72 4.00
C ILE A 80 -8.05 2.65 2.76
N ASN A 81 -7.64 3.24 1.63
CA ASN A 81 -8.41 3.16 0.39
C ASN A 81 -8.57 1.71 -0.09
N TRP A 82 -7.52 0.89 -0.01
CA TRP A 82 -7.61 -0.53 -0.36
C TRP A 82 -8.51 -1.34 0.57
N TRP A 83 -8.56 -1.01 1.88
CA TRP A 83 -9.53 -1.59 2.79
C TRP A 83 -10.98 -1.21 2.44
N ILE A 84 -11.22 0.03 2.02
CA ILE A 84 -12.54 0.47 1.54
C ILE A 84 -12.92 -0.29 0.26
N VAL A 85 -12.00 -0.40 -0.70
CA VAL A 85 -12.18 -1.20 -1.92
C VAL A 85 -12.57 -2.63 -1.59
N PHE A 86 -11.84 -3.27 -0.68
CA PHE A 86 -12.14 -4.63 -0.23
C PHE A 86 -13.56 -4.74 0.35
N GLY A 87 -13.94 -3.83 1.25
CA GLY A 87 -15.27 -3.80 1.84
C GLY A 87 -16.39 -3.62 0.81
N LEU A 88 -16.19 -2.71 -0.16
CA LEU A 88 -17.16 -2.45 -1.23
C LEU A 88 -17.35 -3.66 -2.16
N LEU A 89 -16.27 -4.37 -2.49
CA LEU A 89 -16.33 -5.55 -3.35
C LEU A 89 -16.96 -6.75 -2.64
N VAL A 90 -16.67 -6.95 -1.36
CA VAL A 90 -17.30 -8.01 -0.54
C VAL A 90 -18.80 -7.76 -0.40
N ASP A 91 -19.20 -6.52 -0.12
CA ASP A 91 -20.62 -6.13 -0.04
C ASP A 91 -21.35 -6.31 -1.39
N LEU A 92 -20.64 -6.10 -2.50
CA LEU A 92 -21.20 -6.29 -3.83
C LEU A 92 -21.47 -7.76 -4.19
N ILE A 93 -20.57 -8.68 -3.82
CA ILE A 93 -20.73 -10.11 -4.11
C ILE A 93 -21.85 -10.75 -3.27
N GLY A 94 -21.97 -10.35 -2.00
CA GLY A 94 -22.98 -10.90 -1.08
C GLY A 94 -23.00 -12.44 -1.10
N ASN A 95 -24.20 -13.04 -1.19
CA ASN A 95 -24.38 -14.50 -1.28
C ASN A 95 -24.50 -15.04 -2.73
N SER A 96 -24.44 -14.17 -3.74
CA SER A 96 -24.74 -14.55 -5.13
C SER A 96 -23.66 -15.43 -5.78
N CYS A 97 -22.45 -15.38 -5.23
CA CYS A 97 -21.23 -15.96 -5.79
C CYS A 97 -20.52 -16.94 -4.83
N GLY A 98 -21.25 -17.44 -3.82
CA GLY A 98 -20.72 -18.31 -2.77
C GLY A 98 -19.98 -17.54 -1.65
N ARG A 99 -19.29 -18.28 -0.77
CA ARG A 99 -18.53 -17.65 0.33
C ARG A 99 -17.33 -16.88 -0.21
N VAL A 100 -17.04 -15.73 0.40
CA VAL A 100 -15.91 -14.85 0.05
C VAL A 100 -14.55 -15.57 0.09
N PHE A 101 -14.42 -16.60 0.93
CA PHE A 101 -13.21 -17.41 1.10
C PHE A 101 -13.33 -18.82 0.48
N ASP A 102 -14.25 -19.01 -0.46
CA ASP A 102 -14.31 -20.23 -1.25
C ASP A 102 -13.44 -20.06 -2.50
N TRP A 103 -12.27 -20.70 -2.48
CA TRP A 103 -11.20 -20.54 -3.47
C TRP A 103 -11.28 -21.54 -4.63
N ASP A 104 -12.35 -22.34 -4.70
CA ASP A 104 -12.61 -23.15 -5.89
C ASP A 104 -12.83 -22.21 -7.11
N ASN A 105 -12.11 -22.47 -8.20
CA ASN A 105 -12.14 -21.72 -9.47
C ASN A 105 -11.76 -20.23 -9.42
N VAL A 106 -10.75 -19.84 -8.62
CA VAL A 106 -10.20 -18.47 -8.67
C VAL A 106 -9.26 -18.31 -9.87
N HIS A 107 -9.75 -17.66 -10.92
CA HIS A 107 -8.98 -17.39 -12.13
C HIS A 107 -9.04 -15.91 -12.54
N PRO A 108 -7.92 -15.18 -12.53
CA PRO A 108 -7.88 -13.77 -12.91
C PRO A 108 -7.99 -13.54 -14.43
N VAL A 109 -7.66 -14.54 -15.26
CA VAL A 109 -7.58 -14.40 -16.73
C VAL A 109 -8.59 -15.30 -17.46
N HIS A 110 -8.82 -16.51 -16.97
CA HIS A 110 -9.67 -17.52 -17.63
C HIS A 110 -10.67 -18.10 -16.64
N GLY A 111 -11.88 -17.55 -16.58
CA GLY A 111 -12.92 -18.05 -15.69
C GLY A 111 -14.19 -17.23 -15.74
N ASP A 112 -15.20 -17.76 -15.05
CA ASP A 112 -16.51 -17.15 -14.91
C ASP A 112 -16.41 -15.78 -14.24
N GLN A 113 -17.41 -14.93 -14.46
CA GLN A 113 -17.48 -13.61 -13.82
C GLN A 113 -17.38 -13.70 -12.28
N CYS A 114 -17.79 -14.81 -11.70
CA CYS A 114 -17.66 -15.03 -10.27
C CYS A 114 -16.20 -15.21 -9.82
N GLY A 115 -15.42 -16.02 -10.55
CA GLY A 115 -14.02 -16.30 -10.23
C GLY A 115 -13.11 -15.08 -10.40
N LYS A 116 -13.37 -14.26 -11.43
CA LYS A 116 -12.66 -13.00 -11.65
C LYS A 116 -12.90 -12.01 -10.51
N THR A 117 -14.15 -11.80 -10.07
CA THR A 117 -14.43 -10.88 -8.96
C THR A 117 -13.87 -11.39 -7.63
N LYS A 118 -13.86 -12.71 -7.39
CA LYS A 118 -13.15 -13.31 -6.23
C LYS A 118 -11.65 -13.02 -6.25
N ALA A 119 -11.02 -13.14 -7.42
CA ALA A 119 -9.60 -12.80 -7.58
C ALA A 119 -9.34 -11.32 -7.24
N VAL A 120 -10.17 -10.39 -7.74
CA VAL A 120 -10.03 -8.96 -7.43
C VAL A 120 -10.16 -8.69 -5.92
N ILE A 121 -11.09 -9.35 -5.23
CA ILE A 121 -11.22 -9.25 -3.76
C ILE A 121 -9.93 -9.70 -3.09
N ALA A 122 -9.41 -10.87 -3.45
CA ALA A 122 -8.18 -11.40 -2.86
C ALA A 122 -6.97 -10.47 -3.06
N PHE A 123 -6.77 -9.97 -4.28
CA PHE A 123 -5.66 -9.07 -4.58
C PHE A 123 -5.82 -7.69 -3.92
N SER A 124 -7.06 -7.20 -3.77
CA SER A 124 -7.30 -5.95 -3.04
C SER A 124 -6.96 -6.06 -1.56
N PHE A 125 -7.26 -7.20 -0.92
CA PHE A 125 -6.86 -7.49 0.45
C PHE A 125 -5.34 -7.57 0.61
N LEU A 126 -4.66 -8.29 -0.29
CA LEU A 126 -3.19 -8.38 -0.29
C LEU A 126 -2.55 -7.01 -0.50
N SER A 127 -3.09 -6.20 -1.41
CA SER A 127 -2.64 -4.83 -1.63
C SER A 127 -2.80 -3.99 -0.36
N ALA A 128 -3.95 -4.06 0.32
CA ALA A 128 -4.19 -3.35 1.57
C ALA A 128 -3.14 -3.68 2.64
N LEU A 129 -2.77 -4.97 2.76
CA LEU A 129 -1.73 -5.44 3.67
C LEU A 129 -0.33 -4.98 3.26
N LEU A 130 0.03 -5.04 1.98
CA LEU A 130 1.35 -4.61 1.52
C LEU A 130 1.58 -3.12 1.79
N TRP A 131 0.61 -2.28 1.45
CA TRP A 131 0.66 -0.84 1.74
C TRP A 131 0.78 -0.57 3.26
N LEU A 132 0.10 -1.37 4.10
CA LEU A 132 0.23 -1.28 5.54
C LEU A 132 1.63 -1.69 6.04
N VAL A 133 2.18 -2.78 5.52
CA VAL A 133 3.54 -3.23 5.86
C VAL A 133 4.57 -2.21 5.41
N SER A 134 4.43 -1.63 4.21
CA SER A 134 5.29 -0.55 3.73
C SER A 134 5.21 0.67 4.65
N ALA A 135 4.01 1.07 5.08
CA ALA A 135 3.82 2.15 6.05
C ALA A 135 4.54 1.88 7.37
N LEU A 136 4.37 0.67 7.94
CA LEU A 136 5.00 0.28 9.20
C LEU A 136 6.53 0.30 9.07
N VAL A 137 7.06 -0.29 8.00
CA VAL A 137 8.50 -0.25 7.70
C VAL A 137 8.94 1.21 7.61
N GLY A 138 8.35 2.03 6.74
CA GLY A 138 8.70 3.45 6.62
C GLY A 138 8.71 4.18 7.96
N PHE A 139 7.70 3.97 8.80
CA PHE A 139 7.56 4.55 10.12
C PHE A 139 8.65 4.10 11.12
N PHE A 140 8.95 2.80 11.18
CA PHE A 140 10.00 2.27 12.05
C PHE A 140 11.38 2.83 11.67
N TRP A 141 11.63 3.00 10.37
CA TRP A 141 12.90 3.54 9.86
C TRP A 141 13.05 5.03 10.17
N VAL A 142 11.99 5.83 10.00
CA VAL A 142 11.97 7.25 10.38
C VAL A 142 12.25 7.42 11.88
N ARG A 143 11.53 6.70 12.74
CA ARG A 143 11.75 6.76 14.19
C ARG A 143 13.15 6.32 14.61
N ARG A 144 13.73 5.32 13.95
CA ARG A 144 15.13 4.92 14.23
C ARG A 144 16.11 6.02 13.85
N ARG A 145 15.89 6.70 12.72
CA ARG A 145 16.74 7.81 12.26
C ARG A 145 16.66 9.00 13.22
N GLU A 146 15.46 9.42 13.60
CA GLU A 146 15.23 10.50 14.58
C GLU A 146 15.90 10.21 15.93
N ARG A 147 15.75 9.00 16.47
CA ARG A 147 16.42 8.59 17.72
C ARG A 147 17.94 8.62 17.62
N THR A 148 18.48 8.29 16.45
CA THR A 148 19.94 8.29 16.23
C THR A 148 20.47 9.72 16.15
N VAL A 149 19.75 10.62 15.47
CA VAL A 149 20.08 12.05 15.39
C VAL A 149 20.00 12.69 16.78
N ALA A 150 18.92 12.48 17.52
CA ALA A 150 18.76 13.03 18.87
C ALA A 150 19.88 12.56 19.83
N ARG A 151 20.31 11.29 19.73
CA ARG A 151 21.45 10.77 20.50
C ARG A 151 22.77 11.42 20.10
N ALA A 152 22.99 11.63 18.80
CA ALA A 152 24.18 12.31 18.30
C ALA A 152 24.23 13.77 18.79
N GLU A 153 23.11 14.49 18.71
CA GLU A 153 22.99 15.86 19.23
C GLU A 153 23.24 15.93 20.74
N ALA A 154 22.68 15.02 21.54
CA ALA A 154 22.94 14.94 22.97
C ALA A 154 24.42 14.66 23.28
N ALA A 155 25.08 13.78 22.52
CA ALA A 155 26.51 13.51 22.66
C ALA A 155 27.37 14.74 22.30
N HIS A 156 27.03 15.47 21.23
CA HIS A 156 27.69 16.73 20.87
C HIS A 156 27.49 17.82 21.93
N HIS A 157 26.29 17.95 22.48
CA HIS A 157 25.99 18.91 23.54
C HIS A 157 26.78 18.59 24.82
N ASN A 158 26.89 17.32 25.20
CA ASN A 158 27.66 16.92 26.39
C ASN A 158 29.16 17.17 26.21
N ARG A 159 29.69 16.98 24.99
CA ARG A 159 31.10 17.29 24.65
C ARG A 159 31.43 18.78 24.71
N ARG A 160 30.49 19.65 24.32
CA ARG A 160 30.67 21.12 24.41
C ARG A 160 30.63 21.64 25.85
N ARG A 161 29.94 20.94 26.76
CA ARG A 161 29.98 21.20 28.22
C ARG A 161 31.13 20.45 28.92
N GLY A 162 32.28 20.33 28.25
CA GLY A 162 33.50 19.86 28.90
C GLY A 162 33.81 20.70 30.15
N PRO A 163 34.43 20.11 31.19
CA PRO A 163 34.52 20.73 32.51
C PRO A 163 35.56 21.86 32.51
N TRP A 164 35.14 23.07 32.18
CA TRP A 164 35.88 24.32 32.44
C TRP A 164 35.87 24.72 33.92
N PHE A 165 35.59 23.78 34.81
CA PHE A 165 35.69 23.93 36.26
C PHE A 165 36.39 22.71 36.85
N ARG A 166 37.68 22.58 36.55
CA ARG A 166 38.62 22.00 37.51
C ARG A 166 39.41 23.17 38.07
N SER A 167 38.80 23.86 39.03
CA SER A 167 39.52 24.75 39.94
C SER A 167 40.48 23.89 40.77
N ARG A 168 41.68 24.41 41.05
CA ARG A 168 42.12 24.72 42.42
C ARG A 168 43.63 24.96 42.48
N VAL A 169 43.95 26.12 43.08
CA VAL A 169 45.06 26.47 43.99
C VAL A 169 46.48 26.00 43.71
#